data_AF-A0A535A9H7-F1
#
_entry.id   AF-A0A535A9H7-F1
#
_cell.length_a   1.000
_cell.length_b   1.000
_cell.length_c   1.000
_cell.angle_alpha   90.00
_cell.angle_beta   90.00
_cell.angle_gamma   90.00
#
_symmetry.space_group_name_H-M   'P 1'
#
loop_
_entity.id
_entity.type
_entity.pdbx_description
1 polymer ?
#
loop_
_entity_poly.entity_id
_entity_poly.type
_entity_poly.pdbx_seq_one_letter_code
_entity_poly.pdbx_strand_id
1 'polypeptide(L)'
;MKPMLAVLLALPSLVCAADLPVRYTVQDKPLKAAIAGTSLTFQLFSDPACTNPPAYSTAVLIENVTLITKLKQFTPKNDTKLPNTDELSVTLPGVTTGGNLYLKVTGTGVVPVGGACQAQAAQVVAPNCVDNIRNQGETDVDCGGPTTCNRCAAGKTCAGNGDCQSSACQSGVCLAQATCSDGLADGTETDVDCGGMNLCPRCADGKTCGNPGDC
;
A
#
# COMPACT_ATOMS: atom_id res chain seq x y z
N MET A 1 24.00 19.60 -39.77
CA MET A 1 23.54 18.45 -38.94
C MET A 1 23.02 19.02 -37.63
N LYS A 2 21.70 18.98 -37.40
CA LYS A 2 21.03 19.57 -36.23
C LYS A 2 20.92 18.52 -35.12
N PRO A 3 21.25 18.83 -33.86
CA PRO A 3 21.06 17.87 -32.76
C PRO A 3 19.56 17.77 -32.46
N MET A 4 19.00 16.56 -32.58
CA MET A 4 17.65 16.28 -32.11
C MET A 4 17.62 16.31 -30.59
N LEU A 5 16.83 17.23 -30.07
CA LEU A 5 16.46 17.35 -28.67
C LEU A 5 15.50 16.19 -28.34
N ALA A 6 15.97 15.19 -27.58
CA ALA A 6 15.11 14.14 -27.06
C ALA A 6 14.26 14.71 -25.92
N VAL A 7 13.01 15.04 -26.23
CA VAL A 7 11.99 15.39 -25.22
C VAL A 7 11.58 14.10 -24.52
N LEU A 8 12.11 13.90 -23.31
CA LEU A 8 11.71 12.84 -22.40
C LEU A 8 10.29 13.17 -21.90
N LEU A 9 9.27 12.60 -22.54
CA LEU A 9 7.90 12.62 -22.03
C LEU A 9 7.85 11.74 -20.78
N ALA A 10 7.99 12.36 -19.61
CA ALA A 10 7.65 11.73 -18.34
C ALA A 10 6.15 11.41 -18.36
N LEU A 11 5.81 10.13 -18.52
CA LEU A 11 4.46 9.64 -18.28
C LEU A 11 4.13 9.92 -16.80
N PRO A 12 3.04 10.64 -16.51
CA PRO A 12 2.61 10.84 -15.12
C PRO A 12 2.24 9.47 -14.56
N SER A 13 2.95 9.07 -13.50
CA SER A 13 2.62 7.88 -12.73
C SER A 13 1.14 7.93 -12.36
N LEU A 14 0.34 6.99 -12.89
CA LEU A 14 -1.03 6.81 -12.43
C LEU A 14 -0.96 6.30 -11.00
N VAL A 15 -1.11 7.21 -10.04
CA VAL A 15 -1.36 6.83 -8.66
C VAL A 15 -2.82 6.40 -8.60
N CYS A 16 -3.09 5.12 -8.37
CA CYS A 16 -4.45 4.63 -8.22
C CYS A 16 -5.09 5.32 -7.01
N ALA A 17 -6.16 6.05 -7.28
CA ALA A 17 -6.93 6.77 -6.29
C ALA A 17 -7.84 5.74 -5.60
N ALA A 18 -7.65 5.53 -4.29
CA ALA A 18 -8.39 4.54 -3.52
C ALA A 18 -9.46 5.20 -2.64
N ASP A 19 -10.57 4.50 -2.41
CA ASP A 19 -11.61 4.92 -1.48
C ASP A 19 -11.16 4.66 -0.04
N LEU A 20 -11.04 5.72 0.77
CA LEU A 20 -10.50 5.65 2.13
C LEU A 20 -11.60 5.88 3.19
N PRO A 21 -12.09 4.83 3.86
CA PRO A 21 -12.88 4.98 5.08
C PRO A 21 -12.09 5.70 6.19
N VAL A 22 -12.63 6.81 6.67
CA VAL A 22 -12.08 7.62 7.76
C VAL A 22 -13.08 7.80 8.88
N ARG A 23 -12.56 8.10 10.08
CA ARG A 23 -13.34 8.35 11.30
C ARG A 23 -12.83 9.61 12.00
N TYR A 24 -13.76 10.43 12.50
CA TYR A 24 -13.43 11.65 13.23
C TYR A 24 -14.37 11.87 14.40
N THR A 25 -13.83 12.14 15.58
CA THR A 25 -14.59 12.30 16.82
C THR A 25 -14.83 13.76 17.16
N VAL A 26 -16.09 14.10 17.41
CA VAL A 26 -16.56 15.47 17.67
C VAL A 26 -17.50 15.49 18.86
N GLN A 27 -17.63 16.65 19.50
CA GLN A 27 -18.59 16.84 20.58
C GLN A 27 -20.02 16.83 20.03
N ASP A 28 -20.93 16.14 20.71
CA ASP A 28 -22.30 15.95 20.23
C ASP A 28 -23.14 17.25 20.27
N LYS A 29 -22.98 18.07 21.32
CA LYS A 29 -23.77 19.28 21.52
C LYS A 29 -23.50 20.33 20.45
N PRO A 30 -22.24 20.68 20.13
CA PRO A 30 -21.96 21.61 19.04
C PRO A 30 -22.41 21.07 17.68
N LEU A 31 -22.27 19.77 17.44
CA LEU A 31 -22.63 19.16 16.16
C LEU A 31 -24.13 19.29 15.85
N LYS A 32 -24.99 19.28 16.88
CA LYS A 32 -26.45 19.51 16.73
C LYS A 32 -26.81 20.88 16.15
N ALA A 33 -25.90 21.85 16.18
CA ALA A 33 -26.12 23.16 15.56
C ALA A 33 -25.90 23.14 14.04
N ALA A 34 -25.33 22.06 13.49
CA ALA A 34 -25.19 21.91 12.06
C ALA A 34 -26.55 21.69 11.39
N ILE A 35 -26.74 22.34 10.24
CA ILE A 35 -28.00 22.36 9.50
C ILE A 35 -27.78 21.60 8.19
N ALA A 36 -28.80 20.86 7.72
CA ALA A 36 -28.77 20.21 6.41
C ALA A 36 -28.38 21.21 5.31
N GLY A 37 -27.53 20.78 4.38
CA GLY A 37 -26.96 21.63 3.33
C GLY A 37 -25.68 22.37 3.73
N THR A 38 -25.24 22.26 5.00
CA THR A 38 -23.89 22.73 5.38
C THR A 38 -22.83 21.70 5.04
N SER A 39 -21.71 22.14 4.48
CA SER A 39 -20.58 21.27 4.15
C SER A 39 -19.58 21.18 5.31
N LEU A 40 -19.13 19.96 5.57
CA LEU A 40 -17.98 19.65 6.39
C LEU A 40 -16.78 19.41 5.47
N THR A 41 -15.65 20.06 5.76
CA THR A 41 -14.41 19.89 5.00
C THR A 41 -13.53 18.86 5.69
N PHE A 42 -13.20 17.79 4.98
CA PHE A 42 -12.33 16.70 5.40
C PHE A 42 -10.96 16.86 4.76
N GLN A 43 -9.92 16.98 5.58
CA GLN A 43 -8.54 17.21 5.14
C GLN A 43 -7.60 16.16 5.71
N LEU A 44 -6.85 15.46 4.85
CA LEU A 44 -5.85 14.48 5.25
C LEU A 44 -4.45 15.09 5.25
N PHE A 45 -3.65 14.73 6.24
CA PHE A 45 -2.30 15.20 6.47
C PHE A 45 -1.37 14.01 6.69
N SER A 46 -0.10 14.19 6.34
CA SER A 46 0.98 13.23 6.59
C SER A 46 1.71 13.48 7.92
N ASP A 47 1.32 14.50 8.68
CA ASP A 47 1.92 14.89 9.95
C ASP A 47 0.90 14.94 11.10
N PRO A 48 1.31 14.54 12.33
CA PRO A 48 0.42 14.47 13.48
C PRO A 48 -0.07 15.84 13.98
N ALA A 49 0.55 16.93 13.53
CA ALA A 49 0.16 18.28 13.92
C ALA A 49 -0.80 18.93 12.91
N CYS A 50 -1.04 18.31 11.75
CA CYS A 50 -1.78 18.88 10.63
C CYS A 50 -1.27 20.28 10.24
N THR A 51 0.05 20.45 10.24
CA THR A 51 0.75 21.72 9.94
C THR A 51 1.21 21.83 8.50
N ASN A 52 1.48 20.69 7.85
CA ASN A 52 1.80 20.70 6.43
C ASN A 52 0.55 20.96 5.59
N PRO A 53 0.71 21.32 4.31
CA PRO A 53 -0.42 21.34 3.39
C PRO A 53 -1.16 20.00 3.37
N PRO A 54 -2.51 20.00 3.32
CA PRO A 54 -3.27 18.77 3.27
C PRO A 54 -2.94 18.01 1.99
N ALA A 55 -2.64 16.73 2.12
CA ALA A 55 -2.35 15.84 1.00
C ALA A 55 -3.64 15.50 0.21
N TYR A 56 -4.80 15.62 0.85
CA TYR A 56 -6.12 15.47 0.24
C TYR A 56 -7.12 16.37 0.97
N SER A 57 -8.08 16.94 0.23
CA SER A 57 -9.12 17.80 0.79
C SER A 57 -10.42 17.64 0.00
N THR A 58 -11.53 17.40 0.69
CA THR A 58 -12.86 17.34 0.07
C THR A 58 -13.92 17.92 1.00
N ALA A 59 -15.03 18.38 0.42
CA ALA A 59 -16.18 18.89 1.16
C ALA A 59 -17.35 17.91 1.01
N VAL A 60 -17.93 17.51 2.14
CA VAL A 60 -19.06 16.58 2.21
C VAL A 60 -20.19 17.27 2.96
N LEU A 61 -21.39 17.29 2.38
CA LEU A 61 -22.57 17.81 3.07
C LEU A 61 -22.85 16.96 4.32
N ILE A 62 -23.29 17.58 5.41
CA ILE A 62 -23.49 16.85 6.68
C ILE A 62 -24.50 15.70 6.55
N GLU A 63 -25.53 15.84 5.70
CA GLU A 63 -26.49 14.79 5.38
C GLU A 63 -25.89 13.61 4.59
N ASN A 64 -24.75 13.80 3.94
CA ASN A 64 -24.05 12.78 3.17
C ASN A 64 -22.93 12.09 3.98
N VAL A 65 -22.74 12.45 5.25
CA VAL A 65 -21.84 11.70 6.13
C VAL A 65 -22.47 10.32 6.37
N THR A 66 -21.81 9.27 5.89
CA THR A 66 -22.33 7.89 5.85
C THR A 66 -22.87 7.40 7.19
N LEU A 67 -22.20 7.76 8.29
CA LEU A 67 -22.63 7.37 9.62
C LEU A 67 -22.19 8.41 10.65
N ILE A 68 -23.13 8.81 11.51
CA ILE A 68 -22.87 9.60 12.72
C ILE A 68 -23.32 8.77 13.92
N THR A 69 -22.38 8.19 14.64
CA THR A 69 -22.65 7.29 15.78
C THR A 69 -22.31 7.93 17.12
N LYS A 70 -23.21 7.76 18.10
CA LYS A 70 -22.91 8.11 19.50
C LYS A 70 -21.90 7.16 20.10
N LEU A 71 -20.75 7.68 20.50
CA LEU A 71 -19.75 6.92 21.24
C LEU A 71 -20.09 6.92 22.73
N LYS A 72 -20.32 5.72 23.27
CA LYS A 72 -20.45 5.52 24.71
C LYS A 72 -19.07 5.28 25.30
N GLN A 73 -18.47 6.33 25.84
CA GLN A 73 -17.17 6.25 26.49
C GLN A 73 -17.33 5.78 27.95
N PHE A 74 -16.49 4.83 28.36
CA PHE A 74 -16.39 4.42 29.76
C PHE A 74 -15.47 5.40 30.48
N THR A 75 -15.96 6.03 31.56
CA THR A 75 -15.14 6.85 32.44
C THR A 75 -14.90 6.08 33.74
N PRO A 76 -13.65 5.71 34.07
CA PRO A 76 -13.31 5.08 35.34
C PRO A 76 -13.70 5.95 36.54
N LYS A 77 -13.85 5.32 37.71
CA LYS A 77 -14.07 6.07 38.96
C LYS A 77 -12.90 7.02 39.22
N ASN A 78 -13.21 8.26 39.60
CA ASN A 78 -12.27 9.36 39.86
C ASN A 78 -11.54 9.94 38.64
N ASP A 79 -11.97 9.60 37.42
CA ASP A 79 -11.47 10.24 36.21
C ASP A 79 -12.35 11.45 35.81
N THR A 80 -11.80 12.31 34.96
CA THR A 80 -12.53 13.46 34.42
C THR A 80 -13.62 12.97 33.48
N LYS A 81 -14.86 13.43 33.69
CA LYS A 81 -15.99 13.06 32.82
C LYS A 81 -15.71 13.50 31.38
N LEU A 82 -15.67 12.54 30.47
CA LEU A 82 -15.49 12.84 29.05
C LEU A 82 -16.75 13.51 28.47
N PRO A 83 -16.60 14.40 27.48
CA PRO A 83 -17.74 14.97 26.78
C PRO A 83 -18.48 13.88 26.00
N ASN A 84 -19.79 14.08 25.85
CA ASN A 84 -20.57 13.26 24.94
C ASN A 84 -20.00 13.44 23.52
N THR A 85 -19.66 12.32 22.90
CA THR A 85 -18.89 12.29 21.65
C THR A 85 -19.70 11.59 20.58
N ASP A 86 -19.77 12.20 19.41
CA ASP A 86 -20.25 11.56 18.19
C ASP A 86 -19.03 11.24 17.28
N GLU A 87 -19.08 10.12 16.57
CA GLU A 87 -18.08 9.74 15.57
C GLU A 87 -18.68 9.92 14.17
N LEU A 88 -18.03 10.75 13.36
CA LEU A 88 -18.30 10.92 11.94
C LEU A 88 -17.52 9.83 11.19
N SER A 89 -18.21 9.02 10.40
CA SER A 89 -17.57 8.04 9.50
C SER A 89 -17.96 8.33 8.05
N VAL A 90 -16.94 8.55 7.23
CA VAL A 90 -17.07 8.85 5.80
C VAL A 90 -16.06 8.08 4.98
N THR A 91 -16.39 7.73 3.75
CA THR A 91 -15.43 7.18 2.79
C THR A 91 -15.01 8.28 1.84
N LEU A 92 -13.73 8.64 1.87
CA LEU A 92 -13.16 9.69 1.01
C LEU A 92 -12.75 9.07 -0.33
N PRO A 93 -13.33 9.49 -1.46
CA PRO A 93 -13.01 8.88 -2.74
C PRO A 93 -11.72 9.41 -3.32
N GLY A 94 -10.97 8.53 -3.98
CA GLY A 94 -9.81 8.92 -4.77
C GLY A 94 -8.62 9.46 -3.98
N VAL A 95 -8.37 8.92 -2.79
CA VAL A 95 -7.16 9.24 -2.02
C VAL A 95 -5.97 8.49 -2.61
N THR A 96 -4.93 9.22 -3.00
CA THR A 96 -3.72 8.67 -3.65
C THR A 96 -2.55 8.50 -2.68
N THR A 97 -2.76 8.74 -1.38
CA THR A 97 -1.70 8.83 -0.37
C THR A 97 -1.80 7.67 0.62
N GLY A 98 -0.72 6.90 0.76
CA GLY A 98 -0.59 5.84 1.77
C GLY A 98 0.22 6.29 3.00
N GLY A 99 0.31 5.43 4.01
CA GLY A 99 1.09 5.64 5.23
C GLY A 99 0.27 6.12 6.43
N ASN A 100 0.93 6.75 7.40
CA ASN A 100 0.28 7.31 8.58
C ASN A 100 -0.47 8.59 8.20
N LEU A 101 -1.79 8.50 8.14
CA LEU A 101 -2.66 9.62 7.79
C LEU A 101 -3.32 10.20 9.04
N TYR A 102 -3.46 11.52 9.05
CA TYR A 102 -4.17 12.25 10.08
C TYR A 102 -5.28 13.07 9.44
N LEU A 103 -6.45 13.06 10.05
CA LEU A 103 -7.62 13.77 9.54
C LEU A 103 -7.91 14.98 10.41
N LYS A 104 -8.19 16.10 9.76
CA LYS A 104 -8.81 17.28 10.37
C LYS A 104 -10.13 17.55 9.66
N VAL A 105 -11.19 17.68 10.43
CA VAL A 105 -12.51 18.06 9.91
C VAL A 105 -12.85 19.46 10.42
N THR A 106 -13.39 20.28 9.53
CA THR A 106 -13.85 21.64 9.85
C THR A 106 -15.24 21.88 9.26
N GLY A 107 -16.01 22.78 9.87
CA GLY A 107 -17.37 23.08 9.44
C GLY A 107 -18.24 23.53 10.61
N THR A 108 -19.50 23.84 10.33
CA THR A 108 -20.46 24.24 11.36
C THR A 108 -20.64 23.13 12.39
N GLY A 109 -20.51 23.47 13.68
CA GLY A 109 -20.72 22.53 14.77
C GLY A 109 -19.58 21.53 14.99
N VAL A 110 -18.50 21.57 14.20
CA VAL A 110 -17.35 20.67 14.37
C VAL A 110 -16.46 21.18 15.49
N VAL A 111 -16.54 20.53 16.65
CA VAL A 111 -15.60 20.71 17.76
C VAL A 111 -14.96 19.36 18.05
N PRO A 112 -13.64 19.18 17.83
CA PRO A 112 -12.99 17.89 18.03
C PRO A 112 -13.00 17.47 19.50
N VAL A 113 -13.04 16.16 19.72
CA VAL A 113 -12.77 15.58 21.04
C VAL A 113 -11.32 15.11 21.07
N GLY A 114 -10.53 15.62 22.03
CA GLY A 114 -9.09 15.44 22.04
C GLY A 114 -8.39 16.43 21.11
N GLY A 115 -7.57 15.93 20.18
CA GLY A 115 -6.85 16.74 19.19
C GLY A 115 -7.67 17.06 17.95
N ALA A 116 -7.42 18.22 17.34
CA ALA A 116 -8.01 18.58 16.04
C ALA A 116 -7.43 17.76 14.87
N CYS A 117 -6.23 17.21 15.04
CA CYS A 117 -5.58 16.33 14.09
C CYS A 117 -5.68 14.90 14.64
N GLN A 118 -6.57 14.09 14.09
CA GLN A 118 -6.86 12.74 14.61
C GLN A 118 -6.26 11.69 13.71
N ALA A 119 -5.43 10.81 14.27
CA ALA A 119 -4.83 9.70 13.55
C ALA A 119 -5.93 8.83 12.95
N GLN A 120 -5.82 8.56 11.66
CA GLN A 120 -6.67 7.59 10.99
C GLN A 120 -6.07 6.21 11.19
N ALA A 121 -6.93 5.22 11.46
CA ALA A 121 -6.48 3.84 11.45
C ALA A 121 -5.82 3.61 10.09
N ALA A 122 -4.53 3.24 10.11
CA ALA A 122 -3.82 2.84 8.90
C ALA A 122 -4.71 1.78 8.26
N GLN A 123 -5.21 2.08 7.07
CA GLN A 123 -5.97 1.09 6.37
C GLN A 123 -5.00 -0.03 6.09
N VAL A 124 -5.25 -1.15 6.77
CA VAL A 124 -4.86 -2.45 6.29
C VAL A 124 -5.64 -2.61 4.99
N VAL A 125 -5.18 -1.95 3.93
CA VAL A 125 -5.55 -2.31 2.57
C VAL A 125 -5.17 -3.78 2.53
N ALA A 126 -6.19 -4.64 2.44
CA ALA A 126 -5.96 -6.07 2.41
C ALA A 126 -4.93 -6.29 1.31
N PRO A 127 -3.77 -6.88 1.64
CA PRO A 127 -2.65 -6.92 0.74
C PRO A 127 -3.11 -7.59 -0.54
N ASN A 128 -3.04 -6.87 -1.66
CA ASN A 128 -3.35 -7.44 -2.95
C ASN A 128 -2.16 -7.16 -3.85
N CYS A 129 -1.62 -8.22 -4.43
CA CYS A 129 -0.42 -8.16 -5.22
C CYS A 129 -0.70 -7.65 -6.65
N VAL A 130 -1.68 -6.76 -6.79
CA VAL A 130 -2.19 -6.20 -8.06
C VAL A 130 -2.69 -4.76 -7.86
N ASP A 131 -2.18 -4.05 -6.84
CA ASP A 131 -2.58 -2.69 -6.49
C ASP A 131 -1.71 -1.60 -7.12
N ASN A 132 -0.76 -1.98 -7.96
CA ASN A 132 0.24 -1.15 -8.63
C ASN A 132 1.17 -0.41 -7.67
N ILE A 133 1.35 -0.93 -6.44
CA ILE A 133 2.21 -0.34 -5.43
C ILE A 133 3.12 -1.44 -4.88
N ARG A 134 4.44 -1.30 -5.04
CA ARG A 134 5.41 -2.19 -4.38
C ARG A 134 5.32 -2.06 -2.86
N ASN A 135 4.59 -2.95 -2.21
CA ASN A 135 4.33 -2.90 -0.77
C ASN A 135 4.31 -4.32 -0.16
N GLN A 136 4.05 -4.42 1.15
CA GLN A 136 3.74 -5.69 1.84
C GLN A 136 4.71 -6.88 1.60
N GLY A 137 5.96 -6.59 1.26
CA GLY A 137 7.01 -7.58 1.01
C GLY A 137 7.31 -7.86 -0.46
N GLU A 138 6.58 -7.25 -1.40
CA GLU A 138 6.81 -7.38 -2.83
C GLU A 138 8.20 -6.96 -3.26
N THR A 139 8.78 -7.72 -4.20
CA THR A 139 10.13 -7.46 -4.69
C THR A 139 10.16 -6.60 -5.94
N ASP A 140 9.05 -6.54 -6.69
CA ASP A 140 8.72 -5.49 -7.65
C ASP A 140 7.22 -5.16 -7.55
N VAL A 141 6.76 -4.10 -8.20
CA VAL A 141 5.35 -3.69 -8.20
C VAL A 141 4.45 -4.86 -8.63
N ASP A 142 3.52 -5.26 -7.77
CA ASP A 142 2.52 -6.32 -8.00
C ASP A 142 3.11 -7.73 -8.19
N CYS A 143 4.34 -7.97 -7.74
CA CYS A 143 4.94 -9.30 -7.85
C CYS A 143 6.09 -9.58 -6.85
N GLY A 144 6.33 -10.88 -6.67
CA GLY A 144 7.43 -11.42 -5.87
C GLY A 144 7.26 -11.21 -4.37
N GLY A 145 8.23 -11.66 -3.58
CA GLY A 145 8.21 -11.55 -2.12
C GLY A 145 7.36 -12.63 -1.45
N PRO A 146 6.19 -12.31 -0.86
CA PRO A 146 5.34 -13.30 -0.21
C PRO A 146 4.82 -14.36 -1.21
N THR A 147 4.66 -15.61 -0.74
CA THR A 147 4.14 -16.72 -1.57
C THR A 147 2.70 -16.54 -2.04
N THR A 148 1.98 -15.56 -1.50
CA THR A 148 0.63 -15.18 -1.92
C THR A 148 0.61 -14.32 -3.19
N CYS A 149 1.76 -13.73 -3.56
CA CYS A 149 1.90 -12.89 -4.74
C CYS A 149 2.37 -13.67 -5.96
N ASN A 150 1.95 -13.20 -7.14
CA ASN A 150 2.43 -13.75 -8.40
C ASN A 150 3.94 -13.53 -8.50
N ARG A 151 4.63 -14.47 -9.13
CA ARG A 151 6.06 -14.31 -9.40
C ARG A 151 6.28 -13.27 -10.49
N CYS A 152 7.37 -12.52 -10.35
CA CYS A 152 7.82 -11.48 -11.25
C CYS A 152 8.30 -12.04 -12.59
N ALA A 153 7.92 -11.36 -13.67
CA ALA A 153 8.38 -11.65 -15.03
C ALA A 153 9.85 -11.23 -15.22
N ALA A 154 10.44 -11.61 -16.35
CA ALA A 154 11.80 -11.19 -16.71
C ALA A 154 11.98 -9.66 -16.70
N GLY A 155 13.12 -9.19 -16.21
CA GLY A 155 13.47 -7.77 -16.11
C GLY A 155 12.89 -7.04 -14.89
N LYS A 156 12.08 -7.71 -14.07
CA LYS A 156 11.56 -7.19 -12.80
C LYS A 156 12.54 -7.40 -11.66
N THR A 157 12.43 -6.59 -10.62
CA THR A 157 13.27 -6.66 -9.43
C THR A 157 12.93 -7.90 -8.59
N CYS A 158 13.93 -8.51 -7.97
CA CYS A 158 13.77 -9.67 -7.10
C CYS A 158 14.75 -9.63 -5.93
N ALA A 159 14.42 -10.32 -4.84
CA ALA A 159 15.31 -10.54 -3.69
C ALA A 159 15.86 -11.97 -3.67
N GLY A 160 15.19 -12.93 -4.31
CA GLY A 160 15.66 -14.29 -4.51
C GLY A 160 14.93 -15.04 -5.61
N ASN A 161 15.42 -16.24 -5.91
CA ASN A 161 14.93 -17.09 -7.00
C ASN A 161 13.42 -17.34 -6.94
N GLY A 162 12.87 -17.51 -5.73
CA GLY A 162 11.43 -17.74 -5.53
C GLY A 162 10.52 -16.60 -6.02
N ASP A 163 11.07 -15.40 -6.21
CA ASP A 163 10.32 -14.24 -6.67
C ASP A 163 10.09 -14.25 -8.18
N CYS A 164 10.90 -14.99 -8.94
CA CYS A 164 10.90 -14.94 -10.40
C CYS A 164 10.11 -16.09 -11.00
N GLN A 165 9.38 -15.82 -12.09
CA GLN A 165 8.70 -16.87 -12.87
C GLN A 165 9.70 -17.89 -13.41
N SER A 166 10.87 -17.42 -13.82
CA SER A 166 12.01 -18.24 -14.25
C SER A 166 12.69 -18.97 -13.10
N SER A 167 12.33 -18.70 -11.85
CA SER A 167 13.08 -19.06 -10.64
C SER A 167 14.56 -18.64 -10.64
N ALA A 168 14.92 -17.62 -11.42
CA ALA A 168 16.29 -17.13 -11.58
C ALA A 168 16.35 -15.64 -11.26
N CYS A 169 16.94 -15.30 -10.10
CA CYS A 169 17.14 -13.93 -9.64
C CYS A 169 18.63 -13.60 -9.61
N GLN A 170 19.09 -12.86 -10.60
CA GLN A 170 20.50 -12.50 -10.74
C GLN A 170 20.69 -11.00 -10.59
N SER A 171 21.63 -10.59 -9.73
CA SER A 171 21.91 -9.18 -9.46
C SER A 171 20.67 -8.36 -9.07
N GLY A 172 19.69 -9.00 -8.42
CA GLY A 172 18.43 -8.38 -8.01
C GLY A 172 17.40 -8.20 -9.13
N VAL A 173 17.58 -8.87 -10.28
CA VAL A 173 16.65 -8.83 -11.42
C VAL A 173 16.30 -10.25 -11.88
N CYS A 174 15.03 -10.47 -12.18
CA CYS A 174 14.55 -11.73 -12.74
C CYS A 174 15.03 -11.93 -14.17
N LEU A 175 15.67 -13.06 -14.44
CA LEU A 175 16.08 -13.42 -15.80
C LEU A 175 14.90 -14.01 -16.58
N ALA A 176 14.97 -13.94 -17.92
CA ALA A 176 14.01 -14.62 -18.78
C ALA A 176 14.10 -16.14 -18.68
N GLN A 177 15.33 -16.65 -18.51
CA GLN A 177 15.65 -18.04 -18.25
C GLN A 177 16.89 -18.09 -17.35
N ALA A 178 17.00 -19.14 -16.54
CA ALA A 178 18.23 -19.48 -15.83
C ALA A 178 19.38 -19.73 -16.81
N THR A 179 20.61 -19.40 -16.40
CA THR A 179 21.78 -19.62 -17.26
C THR A 179 22.71 -20.66 -16.68
N CYS A 180 22.97 -21.70 -17.46
CA CYS A 180 23.74 -22.89 -17.09
C CYS A 180 25.26 -22.66 -16.97
N SER A 181 25.69 -21.45 -16.60
CA SER A 181 27.09 -21.04 -16.55
C SER A 181 27.31 -19.76 -15.74
N ASP A 182 26.37 -19.37 -14.89
CA ASP A 182 26.46 -18.15 -14.08
C ASP A 182 26.94 -18.36 -12.64
N GLY A 183 27.24 -19.60 -12.26
CA GLY A 183 27.77 -19.95 -10.95
C GLY A 183 26.70 -20.02 -9.86
N LEU A 184 25.41 -19.95 -10.21
CA LEU A 184 24.30 -20.08 -9.29
C LEU A 184 23.55 -21.40 -9.56
N ALA A 185 22.73 -21.83 -8.60
CA ALA A 185 21.79 -22.93 -8.78
C ALA A 185 20.40 -22.29 -8.87
N ASP A 186 19.96 -22.00 -10.08
CA ASP A 186 18.71 -21.28 -10.31
C ASP A 186 17.85 -21.85 -11.46
N GLY A 187 16.63 -21.34 -11.57
CA GLY A 187 15.63 -21.87 -12.49
C GLY A 187 15.28 -23.34 -12.30
N THR A 188 15.70 -24.17 -13.26
CA THR A 188 15.43 -25.62 -13.27
C THR A 188 16.66 -26.45 -12.96
N GLU A 189 17.79 -25.82 -12.66
CA GLU A 189 19.04 -26.48 -12.32
C GLU A 189 18.88 -27.29 -11.02
N THR A 190 19.53 -28.45 -10.99
CA THR A 190 19.52 -29.32 -9.79
C THR A 190 20.80 -29.21 -8.98
N ASP A 191 21.86 -28.66 -9.57
CA ASP A 191 23.07 -28.19 -8.91
C ASP A 191 23.60 -26.98 -9.69
N VAL A 192 24.59 -26.28 -9.13
CA VAL A 192 25.15 -25.05 -9.74
C VAL A 192 25.57 -25.29 -11.19
N ASP A 193 24.98 -24.52 -12.11
CA ASP A 193 25.22 -24.54 -13.57
C ASP A 193 24.92 -25.88 -14.27
N CYS A 194 24.17 -26.79 -13.64
CA CYS A 194 23.87 -28.06 -14.26
C CYS A 194 22.50 -28.62 -13.88
N GLY A 195 21.99 -29.43 -14.78
CA GLY A 195 20.77 -30.17 -14.58
C GLY A 195 19.48 -29.44 -14.94
N GLY A 196 18.35 -30.03 -14.58
CA GLY A 196 17.05 -29.74 -15.16
C GLY A 196 16.88 -30.46 -16.49
N MET A 197 15.75 -31.16 -16.64
CA MET A 197 15.52 -32.23 -17.64
C MET A 197 15.95 -31.94 -19.08
N ASN A 198 16.03 -30.68 -19.54
CA ASN A 198 16.46 -30.32 -20.90
C ASN A 198 17.07 -28.91 -21.05
N LEU A 199 17.22 -28.13 -19.98
CA LEU A 199 17.65 -26.73 -20.10
C LEU A 199 19.18 -26.60 -20.01
N CYS A 200 19.82 -27.37 -19.13
CA CYS A 200 21.27 -27.31 -18.89
C CYS A 200 21.97 -28.64 -19.17
N PRO A 201 23.31 -28.63 -19.31
CA PRO A 201 24.11 -29.85 -19.35
C PRO A 201 23.87 -30.71 -18.12
N ARG A 202 24.01 -32.03 -18.28
CA ARG A 202 23.91 -32.96 -17.16
C ARG A 202 24.98 -32.69 -16.12
N CYS A 203 24.62 -32.91 -14.87
CA CYS A 203 25.52 -32.77 -13.76
C CYS A 203 26.61 -33.85 -13.80
N ALA A 204 27.85 -33.45 -13.54
CA ALA A 204 28.99 -34.36 -13.47
C ALA A 204 28.94 -35.22 -12.20
N ASP A 205 29.74 -36.29 -12.17
CA ASP A 205 29.84 -37.18 -11.00
C ASP A 205 30.15 -36.38 -9.71
N GLY A 206 29.37 -36.63 -8.65
CA GLY A 206 29.52 -35.96 -7.35
C GLY A 206 28.66 -34.71 -7.15
N LYS A 207 27.85 -34.34 -8.15
CA LYS A 207 26.84 -33.28 -8.07
C LYS A 207 25.45 -33.82 -7.74
N THR A 208 24.55 -32.94 -7.34
CA THR A 208 23.17 -33.27 -6.99
C THR A 208 22.30 -33.32 -8.24
N CYS A 209 21.53 -34.38 -8.45
CA CYS A 209 20.56 -34.46 -9.54
C CYS A 209 19.21 -34.99 -9.06
N GLY A 210 18.14 -34.43 -9.63
CA GLY A 210 16.76 -34.74 -9.26
C GLY A 210 16.19 -35.95 -10.00
N ASN A 211 16.75 -36.31 -11.17
CA ASN A 211 16.28 -37.41 -12.01
C ASN A 211 17.41 -38.12 -12.79
N PRO A 212 17.22 -39.34 -13.31
CA PRO A 212 18.24 -40.04 -14.11
C PRO A 212 18.53 -39.45 -15.51
N GLY A 213 17.83 -38.40 -15.96
CA GLY A 213 18.13 -37.69 -17.22
C GLY A 213 18.98 -36.44 -17.02
N ASP A 214 19.19 -36.10 -15.76
CA ASP A 214 19.84 -34.92 -15.17
C ASP A 214 21.31 -35.20 -14.80
N CYS A 215 21.61 -36.50 -14.72
CA CYS A 215 22.88 -37.20 -14.64
C CYS A 215 22.90 -38.18 -15.86
#